data_AF-A0A2J8XJ35-F1
#
_entry.id   AF-A0A2J8XJ35-F1
#
_cell.length_a   1.000
_cell.length_b   1.000
_cell.length_c   1.000
_cell.angle_alpha   90.00
_cell.angle_beta   90.00
_cell.angle_gamma   90.00
#
_symmetry.space_group_name_H-M   'P 1'
#
loop_
_entity.id
_entity.type
_entity.pdbx_description
1 polymer ?
#
loop_
_entity_poly.entity_id
_entity_poly.type
_entity_poly.pdbx_seq_one_letter_code
_entity_poly.pdbx_strand_id
1 'polypeptide(L)'
;MLRVTKTFVKRNVEFEPTYEEFPSLESDSLLDYSCMQRLGAKLGFVSGLINQGKVEAFEKMLWRVCKGYTIVSYAELDESLEDPETGEVIKWYVFLISFWGEQIGHKVKKICDCYHCHVYPYPNTAEERREIQEGLNTRIQDLYTVLHKTEDYLRQVLCKAAESVYSRVIQVKKMKAIYHMLNMCSFDVTNKCLIAEVWCPEADLQDLRWALEEGSRESGATIPSFMNIIPTKETPPTRIRTNKFTEGFQNIVDAYGVGSYREVNPALFTIITFPFLFAVMFGDFGHGFVMFLFALLLVLNENHPRLNQSQEIMRMFFNGRYILLLMG
;
A
#
# COMPACT_ATOMS: atom_id res chain seq x y z
N MET A 1 22.36 -24.22 -4.02
CA MET A 1 23.22 -24.92 -5.01
C MET A 1 24.49 -25.55 -4.39
N LEU A 2 25.56 -24.82 -4.08
CA LEU A 2 26.89 -25.40 -3.70
C LEU A 2 26.95 -26.29 -2.44
N ARG A 3 25.98 -26.20 -1.51
CA ARG A 3 25.92 -27.09 -0.33
C ARG A 3 25.44 -28.50 -0.68
N VAL A 4 24.43 -28.62 -1.54
CA VAL A 4 23.72 -29.87 -1.84
C VAL A 4 24.63 -30.92 -2.48
N THR A 5 25.52 -30.49 -3.38
CA THR A 5 26.52 -31.38 -4.02
C THR A 5 27.56 -31.94 -3.06
N LYS A 6 27.86 -31.26 -1.94
CA LYS A 6 28.76 -31.80 -0.90
C LYS A 6 28.08 -32.84 -0.01
N THR A 7 26.78 -32.74 0.23
CA THR A 7 26.03 -33.68 1.08
C THR A 7 25.90 -35.06 0.42
N PHE A 8 25.81 -35.11 -0.91
CA PHE A 8 25.64 -36.36 -1.67
C PHE A 8 26.85 -37.32 -1.59
N VAL A 9 28.07 -36.79 -1.45
CA VAL A 9 29.30 -37.62 -1.44
C VAL A 9 29.56 -38.24 -0.07
N LYS A 10 29.13 -37.59 1.03
CA LYS A 10 29.42 -38.07 2.40
C LYS A 10 28.48 -39.17 2.90
N ARG A 11 27.27 -39.31 2.36
CA ARG A 11 26.22 -40.17 2.95
C ARG A 11 26.45 -41.68 2.75
N ASN A 12 27.43 -42.08 1.93
CA ASN A 12 27.70 -43.48 1.59
C ASN A 12 28.70 -44.20 2.52
N VAL A 13 29.17 -43.58 3.61
CA VAL A 13 30.29 -44.11 4.43
C VAL A 13 29.86 -44.62 5.82
N GLU A 14 28.67 -44.28 6.32
CA GLU A 14 28.33 -44.40 7.76
C GLU A 14 27.13 -45.33 8.08
N PHE A 15 26.88 -46.39 7.30
CA PHE A 15 25.82 -47.35 7.63
C PHE A 15 26.22 -48.82 7.41
N GLU A 16 26.65 -49.48 8.49
CA GLU A 16 26.59 -50.94 8.63
C GLU A 16 25.20 -51.37 9.12
N PRO A 17 24.62 -52.43 8.55
CA PRO A 17 23.61 -53.25 9.22
C PRO A 17 24.11 -54.68 9.46
N THR A 18 23.74 -55.28 10.59
CA THR A 18 24.22 -56.61 11.01
C THR A 18 23.14 -57.69 10.84
N TYR A 19 23.60 -58.91 10.51
CA TYR A 19 22.99 -60.25 10.67
C TYR A 19 22.36 -61.02 9.50
N GLU A 20 22.87 -62.27 9.42
CA GLU A 20 22.36 -63.55 8.90
C GLU A 20 22.51 -63.97 7.41
N GLU A 21 23.28 -65.05 7.26
CA GLU A 21 23.62 -65.87 6.09
C GLU A 21 22.44 -66.77 5.63
N PHE A 22 22.36 -67.41 4.45
CA PHE A 22 23.17 -67.53 3.21
C PHE A 22 22.19 -68.01 2.06
N PRO A 23 22.58 -68.47 0.82
CA PRO A 23 23.89 -68.78 0.24
C PRO A 23 24.28 -67.99 -1.01
N SER A 24 25.58 -68.07 -1.34
CA SER A 24 26.21 -67.53 -2.54
C SER A 24 25.85 -68.29 -3.82
N LEU A 25 25.63 -67.56 -4.91
CA LEU A 25 25.89 -68.02 -6.27
C LEU A 25 26.85 -67.04 -6.94
N GLU A 26 27.88 -67.59 -7.59
CA GLU A 26 29.05 -66.86 -8.06
C GLU A 26 28.80 -66.07 -9.34
N SER A 27 29.66 -65.08 -9.57
CA SER A 27 30.07 -64.55 -10.87
C SER A 27 29.00 -64.27 -11.94
N ASP A 28 28.70 -62.99 -12.14
CA ASP A 28 28.70 -62.45 -13.51
C ASP A 28 29.30 -61.04 -13.52
N SER A 29 30.63 -61.01 -13.55
CA SER A 29 31.41 -59.81 -13.87
C SER A 29 31.24 -59.44 -15.34
N LEU A 30 31.18 -58.14 -15.65
CA LEU A 30 31.27 -57.57 -17.01
C LEU A 30 30.06 -57.80 -17.94
N LEU A 31 28.87 -57.34 -17.53
CA LEU A 31 27.82 -56.96 -18.49
C LEU A 31 27.89 -55.48 -18.87
N ASP A 32 28.72 -55.24 -19.88
CA ASP A 32 28.37 -54.44 -21.06
C ASP A 32 28.36 -52.90 -21.04
N TYR A 33 29.42 -52.29 -20.50
CA TYR A 33 29.82 -50.94 -20.95
C TYR A 33 30.12 -50.88 -22.47
N SER A 34 30.47 -52.01 -23.08
CA SER A 34 30.74 -52.18 -24.52
C SER A 34 29.49 -52.10 -25.41
N CYS A 35 28.31 -52.54 -24.96
CA CYS A 35 27.10 -52.49 -25.78
C CYS A 35 26.53 -51.05 -25.89
N MET A 36 26.72 -50.20 -24.88
CA MET A 36 26.22 -48.83 -24.87
C MET A 36 26.74 -47.98 -26.04
N GLN A 37 27.94 -48.27 -26.55
CA GLN A 37 28.55 -47.54 -27.66
C GLN A 37 28.04 -47.99 -29.05
N ARG A 38 27.33 -49.13 -29.15
CA ARG A 38 26.81 -49.69 -30.43
C ARG A 38 25.48 -49.08 -30.89
N LEU A 39 24.81 -48.28 -30.07
CA LEU A 39 23.48 -47.72 -30.37
C LEU A 39 23.46 -46.25 -30.78
N GLY A 40 24.62 -45.59 -30.89
CA GLY A 40 24.74 -44.22 -31.45
C GLY A 40 23.94 -43.13 -30.73
N ALA A 41 23.44 -43.44 -29.53
CA ALA A 41 22.40 -42.65 -28.88
C ALA A 41 23.00 -41.72 -27.82
N LYS A 42 22.82 -40.42 -28.03
CA LYS A 42 23.35 -39.36 -27.18
C LYS A 42 22.45 -39.19 -25.94
N LEU A 43 23.04 -39.31 -24.75
CA LEU A 43 22.38 -38.99 -23.49
C LEU A 43 22.15 -37.48 -23.41
N GLY A 44 20.91 -37.07 -23.09
CA GLY A 44 20.53 -35.67 -22.92
C GLY A 44 20.12 -35.37 -21.48
N PHE A 45 20.35 -34.12 -21.06
CA PHE A 45 19.95 -33.61 -19.75
C PHE A 45 19.11 -32.34 -19.90
N VAL A 46 18.07 -32.22 -19.08
CA VAL A 46 17.26 -31.00 -18.91
C VAL A 46 17.13 -30.73 -17.42
N SER A 47 17.46 -29.52 -17.00
CA SER A 47 17.32 -29.05 -15.61
C SER A 47 16.36 -27.87 -15.54
N GLY A 48 15.59 -27.78 -14.47
CA GLY A 48 14.66 -26.65 -14.29
C GLY A 48 14.08 -26.54 -12.88
N LEU A 49 13.22 -25.54 -12.71
CA LEU A 49 12.45 -25.28 -11.50
C LEU A 49 10.96 -25.59 -11.74
N ILE A 50 10.32 -26.19 -10.73
CA ILE A 50 8.87 -26.45 -10.70
C ILE A 50 8.29 -26.09 -9.33
N ASN A 51 7.06 -25.58 -9.31
CA ASN A 51 6.29 -25.31 -8.09
C ASN A 51 5.90 -26.64 -7.40
N GLN A 52 6.07 -26.73 -6.07
CA GLN A 52 5.73 -27.89 -5.24
C GLN A 52 4.36 -28.51 -5.57
N GLY A 53 3.31 -27.70 -5.75
CA GLY A 53 1.94 -28.17 -6.00
C GLY A 53 1.75 -28.89 -7.35
N LYS A 54 2.71 -28.79 -8.27
CA LYS A 54 2.65 -29.39 -9.62
C LYS A 54 3.55 -30.64 -9.77
N VAL A 55 4.41 -30.95 -8.79
CA VAL A 55 5.45 -31.99 -8.89
C VAL A 55 4.87 -33.37 -9.22
N GLU A 56 3.90 -33.84 -8.45
CA GLU A 56 3.32 -35.18 -8.66
C GLU A 56 2.64 -35.34 -10.02
N ALA A 57 1.96 -34.29 -10.51
CA ALA A 57 1.27 -34.31 -11.78
C ALA A 57 2.27 -34.34 -12.95
N PHE A 58 3.35 -33.56 -12.84
CA PHE A 58 4.45 -33.51 -13.79
C PHE A 58 5.18 -34.85 -13.92
N GLU A 59 5.51 -35.51 -12.79
CA GLU A 59 6.13 -36.84 -12.78
C GLU A 59 5.24 -37.90 -13.44
N LYS A 60 3.95 -37.94 -13.05
CA LYS A 60 2.95 -38.86 -13.65
C LYS A 60 2.79 -38.61 -15.16
N MET A 61 2.90 -37.36 -15.63
CA MET A 61 2.83 -37.03 -17.06
C MET A 61 4.09 -37.45 -17.82
N LEU A 62 5.28 -37.18 -17.28
CA LEU A 62 6.56 -37.64 -17.84
C LEU A 62 6.57 -39.16 -18.00
N TRP A 63 6.22 -39.91 -16.96
CA TRP A 63 6.19 -41.37 -17.01
C TRP A 63 5.23 -41.88 -18.10
N ARG A 64 4.02 -41.32 -18.21
CA ARG A 64 3.01 -41.71 -19.22
C ARG A 64 3.46 -41.46 -20.66
N VAL A 65 4.10 -40.32 -20.93
CA VAL A 65 4.51 -39.92 -22.29
C VAL A 65 5.83 -40.56 -22.71
N CYS A 66 6.78 -40.68 -21.78
CA CYS A 66 8.13 -41.18 -22.03
C CYS A 66 8.30 -42.67 -21.72
N LYS A 67 7.28 -43.36 -21.17
CA LYS A 67 7.24 -44.82 -20.95
C LYS A 67 8.49 -45.40 -20.25
N GLY A 68 9.06 -44.66 -19.31
CA GLY A 68 10.26 -45.08 -18.56
C GLY A 68 11.61 -44.75 -19.20
N TYR A 69 11.68 -44.14 -20.40
CA TYR A 69 12.94 -43.71 -21.03
C TYR A 69 13.53 -42.40 -20.47
N THR A 70 13.13 -42.02 -19.25
CA THR A 70 13.52 -40.78 -18.56
C THR A 70 13.76 -41.08 -17.08
N ILE A 71 14.92 -40.70 -16.56
CA ILE A 71 15.20 -40.73 -15.12
C ILE A 71 15.04 -39.31 -14.59
N VAL A 72 14.23 -39.14 -13.56
CA VAL A 72 13.97 -37.86 -12.90
C VAL A 72 14.63 -37.86 -11.53
N SER A 73 15.28 -36.75 -11.17
CA SER A 73 15.79 -36.51 -9.83
C SER A 73 15.36 -35.12 -9.38
N TYR A 74 14.85 -35.03 -8.15
CA TYR A 74 14.34 -33.79 -7.57
C TYR A 74 15.04 -33.46 -6.26
N ALA A 75 15.22 -32.16 -6.01
CA ALA A 75 15.70 -31.61 -4.75
C ALA A 75 14.84 -30.39 -4.38
N GLU A 76 14.38 -30.33 -3.14
CA GLU A 76 13.71 -29.15 -2.61
C GLU A 76 14.71 -27.99 -2.51
N LEU A 77 14.26 -26.76 -2.81
CA LEU A 77 15.03 -25.56 -2.52
C LEU A 77 14.72 -25.13 -1.07
N ASP A 78 15.76 -24.99 -0.24
CA ASP A 78 15.61 -24.60 1.19
C ASP A 78 14.95 -23.23 1.37
N GLU A 79 15.06 -22.35 0.36
CA GLU A 79 14.53 -20.99 0.35
C GLU A 79 13.27 -20.91 -0.54
N SER A 80 12.18 -20.36 0.00
CA SER A 80 11.00 -19.99 -0.78
C SER A 80 11.27 -18.74 -1.60
N LEU A 81 11.00 -18.77 -2.89
CA LEU A 81 11.21 -17.64 -3.80
C LEU A 81 9.87 -17.00 -4.16
N GLU A 82 9.88 -15.68 -4.21
CA GLU A 82 8.77 -14.89 -4.76
C GLU A 82 8.69 -15.12 -6.28
N ASP A 83 7.52 -15.51 -6.77
CA ASP A 83 7.25 -15.68 -8.19
C ASP A 83 7.13 -14.30 -8.86
N PRO A 84 7.97 -13.96 -9.86
CA PRO A 84 7.98 -12.64 -10.48
C PRO A 84 6.69 -12.27 -11.24
N GLU A 85 5.80 -13.23 -11.55
CA GLU A 85 4.51 -12.95 -12.19
C GLU A 85 3.34 -12.79 -11.21
N THR A 86 3.38 -13.48 -10.05
CA THR A 86 2.26 -13.49 -9.09
C THR A 86 2.53 -12.77 -7.77
N GLY A 87 3.81 -12.54 -7.40
CA GLY A 87 4.19 -12.00 -6.10
C GLY A 87 3.97 -12.97 -4.92
N GLU A 88 3.62 -14.23 -5.19
CA GLU A 88 3.44 -15.23 -4.15
C GLU A 88 4.77 -15.87 -3.75
N VAL A 89 4.97 -16.05 -2.44
CA VAL A 89 6.16 -16.71 -1.88
C VAL A 89 5.95 -18.23 -1.92
N ILE A 90 6.53 -18.87 -2.93
CA ILE A 90 6.27 -20.28 -3.27
C ILE A 90 7.52 -21.13 -2.99
N LYS A 91 7.30 -22.38 -2.57
CA LYS A 91 8.36 -23.41 -2.52
C LYS A 91 8.63 -24.01 -3.90
N TRP A 92 9.88 -23.95 -4.31
CA TRP A 92 10.35 -24.46 -5.59
C TRP A 92 11.16 -25.74 -5.42
N TYR A 93 11.00 -26.67 -6.37
CA TYR A 93 11.81 -27.87 -6.50
C TYR A 93 12.69 -27.74 -7.74
N VAL A 94 13.98 -28.05 -7.58
CA VAL A 94 14.91 -28.24 -8.68
C VAL A 94 14.75 -29.66 -9.19
N PHE A 95 14.54 -29.82 -10.50
CA PHE A 95 14.56 -31.13 -11.15
C PHE A 95 15.72 -31.26 -12.14
N LEU A 96 16.23 -32.48 -12.28
CA LEU A 96 17.14 -32.92 -13.32
C LEU A 96 16.51 -34.14 -14.01
N ILE A 97 16.31 -34.06 -15.31
CA ILE A 97 15.79 -35.15 -16.14
C ILE A 97 16.89 -35.58 -17.10
N SER A 98 17.33 -36.84 -16.99
CA SER A 98 18.15 -37.47 -18.03
C SER A 98 17.25 -38.29 -18.94
N PHE A 99 17.53 -38.24 -20.25
CA PHE A 99 16.73 -38.91 -21.27
C PHE A 99 17.60 -39.44 -22.40
N TRP A 100 17.10 -40.50 -23.05
CA TRP A 100 17.81 -41.19 -24.11
C TRP A 100 17.21 -40.83 -25.48
N GLY A 101 17.95 -40.10 -26.31
CA GLY A 101 17.53 -39.75 -27.67
C GLY A 101 16.70 -38.46 -27.82
N GLU A 102 16.88 -37.80 -28.97
CA GLU A 102 16.42 -36.42 -29.22
C GLU A 102 14.89 -36.28 -29.28
N GLN A 103 14.19 -37.26 -29.86
CA GLN A 103 12.72 -37.30 -29.93
C GLN A 103 12.05 -37.33 -28.55
N ILE A 104 12.71 -37.92 -27.55
CA ILE A 104 12.23 -37.92 -26.15
C ILE A 104 12.55 -36.55 -25.52
N GLY A 105 13.72 -35.98 -25.78
CA GLY A 105 14.07 -34.62 -25.35
C GLY A 105 13.07 -33.55 -25.79
N HIS A 106 12.57 -33.61 -27.03
CA HIS A 106 11.51 -32.71 -27.51
C HIS A 106 10.18 -32.90 -26.78
N LYS A 107 9.83 -34.13 -26.39
CA LYS A 107 8.62 -34.41 -25.57
C LYS A 107 8.79 -33.85 -24.15
N VAL A 108 9.95 -34.07 -23.53
CA VAL A 108 10.27 -33.54 -22.19
C VAL A 108 10.17 -32.02 -22.17
N LYS A 109 10.77 -31.32 -23.14
CA LYS A 109 10.66 -29.86 -23.25
C LYS A 109 9.22 -29.38 -23.34
N LYS A 110 8.41 -29.97 -24.23
CA LYS A 110 6.97 -29.64 -24.34
C LYS A 110 6.20 -29.87 -23.02
N ILE A 111 6.55 -30.89 -22.25
CA ILE A 111 5.94 -31.12 -20.92
C ILE A 111 6.38 -30.02 -19.94
N CYS A 112 7.66 -29.64 -19.91
CA CYS A 112 8.12 -28.50 -19.10
C CYS A 112 7.38 -27.21 -19.46
N ASP A 113 7.20 -26.93 -20.75
CA ASP A 113 6.46 -25.76 -21.24
C ASP A 113 4.99 -25.80 -20.78
N CYS A 114 4.30 -26.95 -20.90
CA CYS A 114 2.92 -27.13 -20.46
C CYS A 114 2.69 -26.97 -18.95
N TYR A 115 3.69 -27.23 -18.11
CA TYR A 115 3.59 -27.06 -16.66
C TYR A 115 4.07 -25.68 -16.18
N HIS A 116 4.58 -24.84 -17.10
CA HIS A 116 5.24 -23.56 -16.84
C HIS A 116 6.50 -23.71 -15.97
N CYS A 117 7.34 -24.72 -16.29
CA CYS A 117 8.62 -24.92 -15.62
C CYS A 117 9.71 -23.99 -16.19
N HIS A 118 10.48 -23.33 -15.34
CA HIS A 118 11.65 -22.55 -15.80
C HIS A 118 12.81 -23.51 -16.11
N VAL A 119 13.08 -23.72 -17.40
CA VAL A 119 14.15 -24.62 -17.88
C VAL A 119 15.44 -23.85 -18.09
N TYR A 120 16.55 -24.36 -17.54
CA TYR A 120 17.89 -23.81 -17.71
C TYR A 120 18.78 -24.74 -18.57
N PRO A 121 19.68 -24.18 -19.39
CA PRO A 121 20.63 -24.97 -20.16
C PRO A 121 21.59 -25.71 -19.22
N TYR A 122 21.63 -27.04 -19.33
CA TYR A 122 22.53 -27.88 -18.53
C TYR A 122 23.90 -28.00 -19.21
N PRO A 123 25.02 -27.60 -18.59
CA PRO A 123 26.34 -27.69 -19.21
C PRO A 123 26.91 -29.09 -19.06
N ASN A 124 27.55 -29.60 -20.12
CA ASN A 124 27.99 -30.99 -20.17
C ASN A 124 29.34 -31.18 -19.47
N THR A 125 30.18 -30.15 -19.50
CA THR A 125 31.56 -30.21 -19.01
C THR A 125 31.67 -29.63 -17.60
N ALA A 126 32.63 -30.11 -16.79
CA ALA A 126 32.87 -29.57 -15.45
C ALA A 126 33.43 -28.13 -15.49
N GLU A 127 34.18 -27.80 -16.53
CA GLU A 127 34.81 -26.49 -16.76
C GLU A 127 33.75 -25.44 -17.16
N GLU A 128 32.91 -25.75 -18.16
CA GLU A 128 31.73 -24.94 -18.54
C GLU A 128 30.84 -24.59 -17.32
N ARG A 129 30.61 -25.56 -16.42
CA ARG A 129 29.82 -25.32 -15.20
C ARG A 129 30.49 -24.31 -14.26
N ARG A 130 31.82 -24.30 -14.15
CA ARG A 130 32.55 -23.33 -13.34
C ARG A 130 32.50 -21.93 -13.98
N GLU A 131 32.77 -21.84 -15.28
CA GLU A 131 32.72 -20.58 -16.03
C GLU A 131 31.34 -19.91 -15.95
N ILE A 132 30.27 -20.68 -16.20
CA ILE A 132 28.89 -20.18 -16.08
C ILE A 132 28.58 -19.75 -14.64
N GLN A 133 29.06 -20.49 -13.63
CA GLN A 133 28.83 -20.11 -12.24
C GLN A 133 29.56 -18.82 -11.86
N GLU A 134 30.81 -18.62 -12.34
CA GLU A 134 31.57 -17.40 -12.10
C GLU A 134 30.93 -16.20 -12.83
N GLY A 135 30.52 -16.35 -14.09
CA GLY A 135 29.80 -15.32 -14.85
C GLY A 135 28.40 -14.99 -14.33
N LEU A 136 27.69 -15.95 -13.71
CA LEU A 136 26.45 -15.68 -12.99
C LEU A 136 26.71 -14.89 -11.70
N ASN A 137 27.74 -15.23 -10.94
CA ASN A 137 28.08 -14.52 -9.70
C ASN A 137 28.43 -13.04 -9.96
N THR A 138 29.23 -12.74 -10.99
CA THR A 138 29.55 -11.34 -11.36
C THR A 138 28.29 -10.59 -11.79
N ARG A 139 27.46 -11.17 -12.67
CA ARG A 139 26.21 -10.56 -13.11
C ARG A 139 25.21 -10.34 -11.98
N ILE A 140 25.15 -11.24 -10.99
CA ILE A 140 24.33 -11.08 -9.78
C ILE A 140 24.85 -9.90 -8.94
N GLN A 141 26.17 -9.79 -8.76
CA GLN A 141 26.77 -8.64 -8.07
C GLN A 141 26.46 -7.31 -8.79
N ASP A 142 26.63 -7.25 -10.11
CA ASP A 142 26.30 -6.08 -10.92
C ASP A 142 24.83 -5.67 -10.72
N LEU A 143 23.90 -6.63 -10.83
CA LEU A 143 22.47 -6.39 -10.61
C LEU A 143 22.17 -5.86 -9.20
N TYR A 144 22.82 -6.40 -8.15
CA TYR A 144 22.68 -5.85 -6.80
C TYR A 144 23.19 -4.40 -6.70
N THR A 145 24.32 -4.06 -7.35
CA THR A 145 24.81 -2.66 -7.34
C THR A 145 23.87 -1.71 -8.08
N VAL A 146 23.25 -2.16 -9.18
CA VAL A 146 22.26 -1.37 -9.93
C VAL A 146 21.00 -1.18 -9.10
N LEU A 147 20.46 -2.26 -8.52
CA LEU A 147 19.27 -2.23 -7.69
C LEU A 147 19.43 -1.24 -6.53
N HIS A 148 20.51 -1.34 -5.77
CA HIS A 148 20.78 -0.46 -4.64
C HIS A 148 20.91 1.01 -5.06
N LYS A 149 21.64 1.30 -6.14
CA LYS A 149 21.74 2.67 -6.70
C LYS A 149 20.39 3.21 -7.16
N THR A 150 19.53 2.38 -7.77
CA THR A 150 18.18 2.81 -8.17
C THR A 150 17.28 3.07 -6.96
N GLU A 151 17.37 2.24 -5.92
CA GLU A 151 16.62 2.38 -4.69
C GLU A 151 17.01 3.67 -3.94
N ASP A 152 18.31 3.97 -3.82
CA ASP A 152 18.80 5.19 -3.19
C ASP A 152 18.46 6.45 -4.00
N TYR A 153 18.51 6.38 -5.34
CA TYR A 153 18.02 7.47 -6.19
C TYR A 153 16.52 7.72 -5.98
N LEU A 154 15.71 6.65 -5.95
CA LEU A 154 14.27 6.74 -5.67
C LEU A 154 14.01 7.33 -4.28
N ARG A 155 14.73 6.90 -3.24
CA ARG A 155 14.66 7.50 -1.89
C ARG A 155 14.94 8.99 -1.91
N GLN A 156 16.02 9.42 -2.58
CA GLN A 156 16.37 10.85 -2.68
C GLN A 156 15.30 11.68 -3.39
N VAL A 157 14.72 11.16 -4.47
CA VAL A 157 13.61 11.81 -5.19
C VAL A 157 12.36 11.87 -4.32
N LEU A 158 12.03 10.78 -3.62
CA LEU A 158 10.88 10.69 -2.72
C LEU A 158 10.98 11.65 -1.53
N CYS A 159 12.15 11.81 -0.90
CA CYS A 159 12.35 12.79 0.17
C CYS A 159 12.11 14.23 -0.32
N LYS A 160 12.74 14.62 -1.44
CA LYS A 160 12.54 15.95 -2.07
C LYS A 160 11.10 16.19 -2.51
N ALA A 161 10.42 15.14 -2.98
CA ALA A 161 9.00 15.21 -3.29
C ALA A 161 8.18 15.44 -2.02
N ALA A 162 8.36 14.61 -0.98
CA ALA A 162 7.61 14.67 0.27
C ALA A 162 7.66 16.05 0.96
N GLU A 163 8.84 16.67 1.01
CA GLU A 163 9.03 18.04 1.53
C GLU A 163 8.16 19.08 0.80
N SER A 164 8.01 18.96 -0.53
CA SER A 164 7.29 19.94 -1.36
C SER A 164 5.83 19.59 -1.64
N VAL A 165 5.40 18.35 -1.39
CA VAL A 165 4.01 17.90 -1.66
C VAL A 165 3.01 18.68 -0.80
N TYR A 166 3.29 18.88 0.50
CA TYR A 166 2.34 19.54 1.40
C TYR A 166 2.02 20.98 0.98
N SER A 167 3.05 21.78 0.66
CA SER A 167 2.88 23.16 0.20
C SER A 167 2.19 23.24 -1.16
N ARG A 168 2.58 22.38 -2.12
CA ARG A 168 1.93 22.28 -3.44
C ARG A 168 0.45 21.91 -3.34
N VAL A 169 0.08 20.95 -2.49
CA VAL A 169 -1.33 20.57 -2.27
C VAL A 169 -2.14 21.74 -1.73
N ILE A 170 -1.60 22.54 -0.81
CA ILE A 170 -2.27 23.76 -0.30
C ILE A 170 -2.42 24.80 -1.41
N GLN A 171 -1.37 25.05 -2.20
CA GLN A 171 -1.41 26.00 -3.33
C GLN A 171 -2.48 25.60 -4.37
N VAL A 172 -2.49 24.33 -4.79
CA VAL A 172 -3.49 23.81 -5.75
C VAL A 172 -4.91 23.88 -5.17
N LYS A 173 -5.11 23.56 -3.89
CA LYS A 173 -6.43 23.71 -3.24
C LYS A 173 -6.89 25.16 -3.19
N LYS A 174 -6.01 26.11 -2.84
CA LYS A 174 -6.31 27.55 -2.83
C LYS A 174 -6.65 28.05 -4.25
N MET A 175 -5.83 27.71 -5.24
CA MET A 175 -6.03 28.14 -6.62
C MET A 175 -7.30 27.55 -7.24
N LYS A 176 -7.62 26.28 -6.95
CA LYS A 176 -8.91 25.67 -7.31
C LYS A 176 -10.10 26.40 -6.68
N ALA A 177 -10.00 26.76 -5.39
CA ALA A 177 -11.06 27.51 -4.72
C ALA A 177 -11.26 28.90 -5.35
N ILE A 178 -10.17 29.62 -5.66
CA ILE A 178 -10.23 30.92 -6.35
C ILE A 178 -10.93 30.77 -7.71
N TYR A 179 -10.50 29.85 -8.58
CA TYR A 179 -11.17 29.64 -9.87
C TYR A 179 -12.63 29.20 -9.74
N HIS A 180 -12.96 28.41 -8.71
CA HIS A 180 -14.35 28.04 -8.44
C HIS A 180 -15.21 29.24 -8.05
N MET A 181 -14.69 30.19 -7.25
CA MET A 181 -15.37 31.45 -6.96
C MET A 181 -15.51 32.33 -8.21
N LEU A 182 -14.43 32.51 -8.98
CA LEU A 182 -14.46 33.29 -10.23
C LEU A 182 -15.46 32.74 -11.25
N ASN A 183 -15.70 31.43 -11.27
CA ASN A 183 -16.69 30.78 -12.14
C ASN A 183 -18.15 30.98 -11.66
N MET A 184 -18.38 31.51 -10.45
CA MET A 184 -19.70 31.93 -9.98
C MET A 184 -19.95 33.43 -10.21
N CYS A 185 -18.91 34.21 -10.54
CA CYS A 185 -19.06 35.61 -10.90
C CYS A 185 -19.64 35.76 -12.31
N SER A 186 -20.43 36.81 -12.54
CA SER A 186 -20.84 37.19 -13.89
C SER A 186 -19.74 38.01 -14.58
N PHE A 187 -19.62 37.89 -15.89
CA PHE A 187 -18.59 38.56 -16.69
C PHE A 187 -19.21 39.68 -17.53
N ASP A 188 -18.77 40.92 -17.30
CA ASP A 188 -19.12 42.05 -18.16
C ASP A 188 -18.11 42.17 -19.31
N VAL A 189 -18.59 41.86 -20.52
CA VAL A 189 -17.82 41.94 -21.77
C VAL A 189 -17.38 43.39 -22.07
N THR A 190 -18.13 44.38 -21.59
CA THR A 190 -17.93 45.80 -21.92
C THR A 190 -16.71 46.37 -21.23
N ASN A 191 -16.63 46.21 -19.90
CA ASN A 191 -15.53 46.73 -19.09
C ASN A 191 -14.42 45.68 -18.83
N LYS A 192 -14.62 44.42 -19.26
CA LYS A 192 -13.77 43.26 -18.92
C LYS A 192 -13.65 43.05 -17.41
N CYS A 193 -14.72 43.35 -16.68
CA CYS A 193 -14.81 43.22 -15.23
C CYS A 193 -15.60 41.97 -14.85
N LEU A 194 -15.30 41.41 -13.68
CA LEU A 194 -16.15 40.42 -13.03
C LEU A 194 -17.05 41.12 -12.01
N ILE A 195 -18.32 40.77 -12.03
CA ILE A 195 -19.33 41.26 -11.09
C ILE A 195 -19.76 40.08 -10.21
N ALA A 196 -19.82 40.30 -8.91
CA ALA A 196 -20.20 39.29 -7.92
C ALA A 196 -21.15 39.90 -6.90
N GLU A 197 -22.27 39.22 -6.66
CA GLU A 197 -23.21 39.56 -5.60
C GLU A 197 -22.91 38.65 -4.40
N VAL A 198 -22.63 39.25 -3.24
CA VAL A 198 -22.15 38.52 -2.05
C VAL A 198 -22.84 39.01 -0.78
N TRP A 199 -23.20 38.07 0.09
CA TRP A 199 -23.70 38.37 1.43
C TRP A 199 -22.53 38.67 2.38
N CYS A 200 -22.45 39.90 2.87
CA CYS A 200 -21.46 40.34 3.85
C CYS A 200 -22.17 40.93 5.08
N PRO A 201 -21.78 40.61 6.33
CA PRO A 201 -22.34 41.28 7.51
C PRO A 201 -21.92 42.75 7.56
N GLU A 202 -22.85 43.60 7.97
CA GLU A 202 -22.65 45.05 8.09
C GLU A 202 -21.41 45.44 8.93
N ALA A 203 -21.11 44.67 9.98
CA ALA A 203 -19.95 44.88 10.83
C ALA A 203 -18.59 44.55 10.17
N ASP A 204 -18.56 43.72 9.12
CA ASP A 204 -17.34 43.26 8.45
C ASP A 204 -17.08 44.07 7.14
N LEU A 205 -17.94 45.06 6.81
CA LEU A 205 -17.86 45.85 5.58
C LEU A 205 -16.57 46.68 5.44
N GLN A 206 -16.00 47.14 6.56
CA GLN A 206 -14.77 47.93 6.54
C GLN A 206 -13.55 47.04 6.19
N ASP A 207 -13.50 45.83 6.74
CA ASP A 207 -12.45 44.85 6.43
C ASP A 207 -12.51 44.41 4.97
N LEU A 208 -13.73 44.21 4.43
CA LEU A 208 -13.94 43.91 3.01
C LEU A 208 -13.44 45.05 2.11
N ARG A 209 -13.76 46.30 2.43
CA ARG A 209 -13.26 47.47 1.68
C ARG A 209 -11.73 47.52 1.67
N TRP A 210 -11.10 47.37 2.83
CA TRP A 210 -9.65 47.36 2.96
C TRP A 210 -9.00 46.23 2.15
N ALA A 211 -9.57 45.02 2.17
CA ALA A 211 -9.08 43.90 1.39
C ALA A 211 -9.17 44.12 -0.13
N LEU A 212 -10.23 44.81 -0.61
CA LEU A 212 -10.38 45.18 -2.02
C LEU A 212 -9.40 46.29 -2.43
N GLU A 213 -9.21 47.31 -1.59
CA GLU A 213 -8.24 48.39 -1.83
C GLU A 213 -6.79 47.84 -1.88
N GLU A 214 -6.44 46.94 -0.97
CA GLU A 214 -5.12 46.29 -0.93
C GLU A 214 -4.91 45.37 -2.13
N GLY A 215 -5.89 44.51 -2.48
CA GLY A 215 -5.80 43.66 -3.67
C GLY A 215 -5.74 44.45 -4.98
N SER A 216 -6.39 45.63 -5.03
CA SER A 216 -6.26 46.57 -6.15
C SER A 216 -4.88 47.21 -6.22
N ARG A 217 -4.24 47.46 -5.06
CA ARG A 217 -2.88 48.01 -4.97
C ARG A 217 -1.81 46.99 -5.38
N GLU A 218 -1.93 45.74 -4.94
CA GLU A 218 -1.00 44.67 -5.30
C GLU A 218 -1.09 44.27 -6.79
N SER A 219 -2.30 44.27 -7.36
CA SER A 219 -2.51 43.91 -8.78
C SER A 219 -2.10 45.00 -9.77
N GLY A 220 -1.94 46.25 -9.33
CA GLY A 220 -1.61 47.39 -10.20
C GLY A 220 -2.68 47.72 -11.24
N ALA A 221 -3.92 47.29 -11.02
CA ALA A 221 -5.01 47.43 -11.98
C ALA A 221 -5.42 48.91 -12.17
N THR A 222 -5.64 49.32 -13.43
CA THR A 222 -6.06 50.69 -13.78
C THR A 222 -7.46 51.04 -13.26
N ILE A 223 -8.31 50.04 -13.05
CA ILE A 223 -9.66 50.18 -12.50
C ILE A 223 -9.61 49.72 -11.05
N PRO A 224 -9.91 50.59 -10.06
CA PRO A 224 -9.94 50.18 -8.66
C PRO A 224 -11.08 49.19 -8.41
N SER A 225 -10.83 48.17 -7.59
CA SER A 225 -11.91 47.29 -7.10
C SER A 225 -12.82 48.06 -6.17
N PHE A 226 -14.13 48.09 -6.45
CA PHE A 226 -15.13 48.80 -5.64
C PHE A 226 -16.28 47.87 -5.27
N MET A 227 -16.95 48.21 -4.16
CA MET A 227 -18.17 47.53 -3.71
C MET A 227 -19.34 48.52 -3.67
N ASN A 228 -20.55 48.03 -3.99
CA ASN A 228 -21.79 48.79 -3.89
C ASN A 228 -22.80 48.01 -3.03
N ILE A 229 -23.63 48.72 -2.26
CA ILE A 229 -24.66 48.11 -1.41
C ILE A 229 -25.96 48.06 -2.22
N ILE A 230 -26.43 46.85 -2.50
CA ILE A 230 -27.65 46.61 -3.29
C ILE A 230 -28.82 46.38 -2.34
N PRO A 231 -29.90 47.18 -2.38
CA PRO A 231 -31.11 46.90 -1.62
C PRO A 231 -31.88 45.73 -2.26
N THR A 232 -31.92 44.59 -1.58
CA THR A 232 -32.65 43.38 -2.02
C THR A 232 -33.84 43.07 -1.10
N LYS A 233 -34.80 42.30 -1.61
CA LYS A 233 -35.94 41.74 -0.87
C LYS A 233 -35.75 40.27 -0.51
N GLU A 234 -34.66 39.66 -0.95
CA GLU A 234 -34.32 38.26 -0.64
C GLU A 234 -33.98 38.09 0.84
N THR A 235 -34.22 36.89 1.37
CA THR A 235 -33.91 36.56 2.76
C THR A 235 -32.40 36.33 2.93
N PRO A 236 -31.68 37.20 3.66
CA PRO A 236 -30.24 37.02 3.89
C PRO A 236 -29.95 35.79 4.75
N PRO A 237 -28.74 35.18 4.62
CA PRO A 237 -28.34 34.04 5.44
C PRO A 237 -28.08 34.44 6.90
N THR A 238 -28.43 33.55 7.82
CA THR A 238 -28.16 33.70 9.26
C THR A 238 -26.69 33.38 9.57
N ARG A 239 -25.91 34.34 10.08
CA ARG A 239 -24.54 34.12 10.58
C ARG A 239 -24.47 34.36 12.09
N ILE A 240 -24.23 33.31 12.85
CA ILE A 240 -24.02 33.36 14.30
C ILE A 240 -22.51 33.37 14.56
N ARG A 241 -22.02 34.32 15.37
CA ARG A 241 -20.61 34.37 15.79
C ARG A 241 -20.40 33.42 16.96
N THR A 242 -19.77 32.27 16.71
CA THR A 242 -19.41 31.28 17.73
C THR A 242 -18.00 31.52 18.25
N ASN A 243 -17.77 31.15 19.51
CA ASN A 243 -16.46 31.03 20.14
C ASN A 243 -16.16 29.55 20.38
N LYS A 244 -14.90 29.18 20.68
CA LYS A 244 -14.48 27.80 21.01
C LYS A 244 -15.45 27.07 21.98
N PHE A 245 -16.00 27.80 22.94
CA PHE A 245 -16.95 27.28 23.93
C PHE A 245 -18.37 27.10 23.37
N THR A 246 -18.88 28.07 22.61
CA THR A 246 -20.28 28.07 22.12
C THR A 246 -20.47 27.29 20.83
N GLU A 247 -19.42 27.02 20.07
CA GLU A 247 -19.44 26.23 18.82
C GLU A 247 -20.10 24.85 19.00
N GLY A 248 -19.76 24.12 20.06
CA GLY A 248 -20.36 22.81 20.34
C GLY A 248 -21.88 22.88 20.55
N PHE A 249 -22.34 23.84 21.35
CA PHE A 249 -23.77 24.05 21.61
C PHE A 249 -24.53 24.55 20.38
N GLN A 250 -23.90 25.41 19.57
CA GLN A 250 -24.48 25.88 18.31
C GLN A 250 -24.66 24.72 17.33
N ASN A 251 -23.66 23.85 17.18
CA ASN A 251 -23.74 22.67 16.30
C ASN A 251 -24.88 21.70 16.70
N ILE A 252 -25.20 21.59 18.00
CA ILE A 252 -26.35 20.79 18.47
C ILE A 252 -27.68 21.41 18.03
N VAL A 253 -27.81 22.75 18.11
CA VAL A 253 -29.01 23.48 17.68
C VAL A 253 -29.16 23.44 16.16
N ASP A 254 -28.09 23.75 15.43
CA ASP A 254 -28.08 23.77 13.96
C ASP A 254 -28.36 22.39 13.34
N ALA A 255 -28.04 21.30 14.06
CA ALA A 255 -28.39 19.94 13.67
C ALA A 255 -29.91 19.64 13.72
N TYR A 256 -30.68 20.39 14.50
CA TYR A 256 -32.15 20.34 14.46
C TYR A 256 -32.70 21.24 13.33
N GLY A 257 -32.10 22.41 13.13
CA GLY A 257 -32.38 23.29 12.00
C GLY A 257 -31.71 24.65 12.14
N VAL A 258 -31.40 25.28 11.00
CA VAL A 258 -30.83 26.64 10.96
C VAL A 258 -31.95 27.67 11.18
N GLY A 259 -31.77 28.54 12.17
CA GLY A 259 -32.74 29.59 12.50
C GLY A 259 -32.89 30.67 11.42
N SER A 260 -34.08 31.27 11.37
CA SER A 260 -34.44 32.33 10.42
C SER A 260 -33.65 33.61 10.66
N TYR A 261 -33.56 34.47 9.65
CA TYR A 261 -32.82 35.73 9.78
C TYR A 261 -33.39 36.62 10.89
N ARG A 262 -32.52 37.03 11.82
CA ARG A 262 -32.84 37.80 13.05
C ARG A 262 -33.80 37.08 14.03
N GLU A 263 -33.91 35.75 13.95
CA GLU A 263 -34.55 34.94 14.99
C GLU A 263 -33.70 34.90 16.27
N VAL A 264 -34.36 34.68 17.43
CA VAL A 264 -33.67 34.55 18.72
C VAL A 264 -32.96 33.19 18.77
N ASN A 265 -31.63 33.20 18.86
CA ASN A 265 -30.85 31.97 18.90
C ASN A 265 -31.09 31.17 20.21
N PRO A 266 -31.68 29.96 20.15
CA PRO A 266 -31.94 29.17 21.35
C PRO A 266 -30.67 28.59 21.98
N ALA A 267 -29.55 28.52 21.25
CA ALA A 267 -28.29 27.95 21.75
C ALA A 267 -27.79 28.65 23.03
N LEU A 268 -28.08 29.96 23.18
CA LEU A 268 -27.74 30.71 24.39
C LEU A 268 -28.41 30.15 25.65
N PHE A 269 -29.65 29.69 25.55
CA PHE A 269 -30.35 29.01 26.65
C PHE A 269 -29.87 27.56 26.77
N THR A 270 -29.66 26.87 25.65
CA THR A 270 -29.18 25.49 25.58
C THR A 270 -27.87 25.27 26.35
N ILE A 271 -26.95 26.24 26.35
CA ILE A 271 -25.69 26.19 27.12
C ILE A 271 -25.90 25.80 28.60
N ILE A 272 -26.97 26.28 29.24
CA ILE A 272 -27.26 26.02 30.65
C ILE A 272 -28.36 24.96 30.80
N THR A 273 -29.42 25.03 30.00
CA THR A 273 -30.59 24.15 30.17
C THR A 273 -30.29 22.70 29.74
N PHE A 274 -29.47 22.48 28.70
CA PHE A 274 -29.18 21.13 28.23
C PHE A 274 -28.32 20.32 29.24
N PRO A 275 -27.19 20.83 29.78
CA PRO A 275 -26.45 20.11 30.79
C PRO A 275 -27.22 19.97 32.11
N PHE A 276 -28.03 20.96 32.49
CA PHE A 276 -28.89 20.88 33.68
C PHE A 276 -29.93 19.75 33.57
N LEU A 277 -30.64 19.66 32.43
CA LEU A 277 -31.61 18.59 32.20
C LEU A 277 -30.93 17.21 32.15
N PHE A 278 -29.73 17.12 31.57
CA PHE A 278 -28.93 15.90 31.64
C PHE A 278 -28.57 15.51 33.08
N ALA A 279 -28.10 16.45 33.90
CA ALA A 279 -27.73 16.18 35.29
C ALA A 279 -28.92 15.66 36.12
N VAL A 280 -30.13 16.19 35.90
CA VAL A 280 -31.37 15.69 36.53
C VAL A 280 -31.70 14.26 36.10
N MET A 281 -31.43 13.88 34.85
CA MET A 281 -31.68 12.53 34.33
C MET A 281 -30.58 11.52 34.72
N PHE A 282 -29.33 11.96 34.86
CA PHE A 282 -28.17 11.11 35.11
C PHE A 282 -27.89 10.90 36.61
N GLY A 283 -28.17 11.90 37.45
CA GLY A 283 -28.48 11.73 38.89
C GLY A 283 -27.40 11.18 39.83
N ASP A 284 -26.19 10.87 39.35
CA ASP A 284 -25.15 10.18 40.13
C ASP A 284 -23.86 11.02 40.26
N PHE A 285 -23.48 11.31 41.50
CA PHE A 285 -22.27 12.09 41.84
C PHE A 285 -20.96 11.38 41.46
N GLY A 286 -20.88 10.07 41.61
CA GLY A 286 -19.68 9.29 41.28
C GLY A 286 -19.45 9.22 39.77
N HIS A 287 -20.51 8.93 39.01
CA HIS A 287 -20.44 8.92 37.54
C HIS A 287 -20.24 10.33 36.97
N GLY A 288 -20.88 11.36 37.54
CA GLY A 288 -20.65 12.77 37.20
C GLY A 288 -19.18 13.16 37.38
N PHE A 289 -18.58 12.86 38.54
CA PHE A 289 -17.16 13.16 38.80
C PHE A 289 -16.20 12.47 37.81
N VAL A 290 -16.49 11.24 37.37
CA VAL A 290 -15.70 10.55 36.33
C VAL A 290 -15.86 11.22 34.96
N MET A 291 -17.08 11.63 34.60
CA MET A 291 -17.37 12.38 33.37
C MET A 291 -16.67 13.75 33.36
N PHE A 292 -16.72 14.48 34.48
CA PHE A 292 -16.01 15.74 34.68
C PHE A 292 -14.49 15.57 34.51
N LEU A 293 -13.90 14.54 35.15
CA LEU A 293 -12.47 14.28 35.05
C LEU A 293 -12.05 13.93 33.60
N PHE A 294 -12.85 13.15 32.89
CA PHE A 294 -12.61 12.84 31.47
C PHE A 294 -12.70 14.09 30.59
N ALA A 295 -13.72 14.93 30.78
CA ALA A 295 -13.88 16.18 30.05
C ALA A 295 -12.73 17.17 30.34
N LEU A 296 -12.32 17.28 31.60
CA LEU A 296 -11.18 18.10 32.04
C LEU A 296 -9.88 17.64 31.36
N LEU A 297 -9.62 16.33 31.27
CA LEU A 297 -8.47 15.78 30.57
C LEU A 297 -8.48 16.12 29.07
N LEU A 298 -9.64 16.15 28.40
CA LEU A 298 -9.75 16.58 27.01
C LEU A 298 -9.51 18.09 26.82
N VAL A 299 -9.95 18.92 27.76
CA VAL A 299 -9.74 20.38 27.73
C VAL A 299 -8.27 20.74 28.01
N LEU A 300 -7.64 20.09 29.00
CA LEU A 300 -6.21 20.32 29.32
C LEU A 300 -5.28 19.87 28.18
N ASN A 301 -5.64 18.82 27.44
CA ASN A 301 -4.85 18.29 26.33
C ASN A 301 -5.25 18.86 24.95
N GLU A 302 -5.94 20.01 24.86
CA GLU A 302 -6.44 20.61 23.61
C GLU A 302 -5.38 20.69 22.49
N ASN A 303 -4.12 20.95 22.85
CA ASN A 303 -3.01 21.11 21.90
C ASN A 303 -2.42 19.79 21.38
N HIS A 304 -2.88 18.62 21.82
CA HIS A 304 -2.23 17.35 21.49
C HIS A 304 -2.69 16.79 20.13
N PRO A 305 -1.81 16.67 19.12
CA PRO A 305 -2.22 16.44 17.72
C PRO A 305 -2.91 15.09 17.48
N ARG A 306 -2.65 14.06 18.32
CA ARG A 306 -3.33 12.76 18.19
C ARG A 306 -4.85 12.84 18.40
N LEU A 307 -5.36 13.79 19.18
CA LEU A 307 -6.82 13.91 19.42
C LEU A 307 -7.56 14.34 18.14
N ASN A 308 -6.93 15.17 17.31
CA ASN A 308 -7.51 15.65 16.05
C ASN A 308 -7.38 14.62 14.90
N GLN A 309 -6.48 13.63 15.05
CA GLN A 309 -6.30 12.49 14.14
C GLN A 309 -6.93 11.19 14.65
N SER A 310 -7.69 11.24 15.75
CA SER A 310 -8.33 10.06 16.34
C SER A 310 -9.56 9.58 15.54
N GLN A 311 -10.04 8.39 15.88
CA GLN A 311 -11.30 7.82 15.36
C GLN A 311 -12.49 8.79 15.52
N GLU A 312 -13.49 8.64 14.65
CA GLU A 312 -14.64 9.57 14.56
C GLU A 312 -15.35 9.81 15.89
N ILE A 313 -15.52 8.76 16.71
CA ILE A 313 -16.12 8.83 18.05
C ILE A 313 -15.31 9.77 18.98
N MET A 314 -13.98 9.61 19.00
CA MET A 314 -13.11 10.46 19.81
C MET A 314 -13.09 11.91 19.31
N ARG A 315 -13.21 12.11 17.99
CA ARG A 315 -13.34 13.45 17.40
C ARG A 315 -14.66 14.12 17.78
N MET A 316 -15.76 13.37 17.86
CA MET A 316 -17.05 13.86 18.35
C MET A 316 -16.96 14.31 19.81
N PHE A 317 -16.37 13.49 20.70
CA PHE A 317 -16.15 13.88 22.10
C PHE A 317 -15.20 15.07 22.25
N PHE A 318 -14.15 15.17 21.42
CA PHE A 318 -13.23 16.31 21.45
C PHE A 318 -13.92 17.61 21.03
N ASN A 319 -14.74 17.58 19.98
CA ASN A 319 -15.56 18.74 19.57
C ASN A 319 -16.57 19.11 20.66
N GLY A 320 -17.15 18.11 21.35
CA GLY A 320 -18.08 18.27 22.46
C GLY A 320 -17.48 18.56 23.83
N ARG A 321 -16.15 18.77 23.96
CA ARG A 321 -15.44 18.80 25.26
C ARG A 321 -16.03 19.76 26.30
N TYR A 322 -16.48 20.94 25.88
CA TYR A 322 -17.10 21.93 26.79
C TYR A 322 -18.55 21.57 27.20
N ILE A 323 -19.25 20.80 26.37
CA ILE A 323 -20.58 20.26 26.71
C ILE A 323 -20.43 19.17 27.76
N LEU A 324 -19.49 18.23 27.56
CA LEU A 324 -19.16 17.19 28.54
C LEU A 324 -18.72 17.77 29.89
N LEU A 325 -17.93 18.86 29.88
CA LEU A 325 -17.46 19.55 31.09
C LEU A 325 -18.59 20.19 31.91
N LEU A 326 -19.73 20.51 31.28
CA LEU A 326 -20.92 21.03 31.98
C LEU A 326 -21.92 19.94 32.36
N MET A 327 -21.77 18.73 31.82
CA MET A 327 -22.66 17.58 32.04
C MET A 327 -22.21 16.67 33.19
N GLY A 328 -20.92 16.65 33.52
CA GLY A 328 -20.33 15.91 34.65
C GLY A 328 -20.00 16.81 35.82
#